data_AF-A0A5S4YL19-F1
#
_entry.id   AF-A0A5S4YL19-F1
#
_cell.length_a   1.000
_cell.length_b   1.000
_cell.length_c   1.000
_cell.angle_alpha   90.00
_cell.angle_beta   90.00
_cell.angle_gamma   90.00
#
_symmetry.space_group_name_H-M   'P 1'
#
loop_
_entity.id
_entity.type
_entity.pdbx_description
1 polymer ?
#
loop_
_entity_poly.entity_id
_entity_poly.type
_entity_poly.pdbx_seq_one_letter_code
_entity_poly.pdbx_strand_id
1 'polypeptide(L)'
;MASALRPPAAFCGVAGLRPTPGLVARKPLSDPFDTVFVEGPMARTIADLALMLDAMTGFHAADLISREKKHMSFQNAAARPNWAARVANSEDLDLLPVAGDIRSGFGRAIDRLRCAGCAMTEATLDPSGVPGVIRALLLRLPCDLGQALAAIARELHA
;
A
#
# COMPACT_ATOMS: atom_id res chain seq x y z
N MET A 1 -6.19 9.30 4.35
CA MET A 1 -6.19 7.84 4.60
C MET A 1 -5.33 7.15 3.55
N ALA A 2 -4.10 6.78 3.88
CA ALA A 2 -3.21 6.04 2.98
C ALA A 2 -3.26 4.54 3.33
N SER A 3 -3.58 3.69 2.35
CA SER A 3 -3.46 2.22 2.39
C SER A 3 -4.22 1.50 3.54
N ALA A 4 -5.54 1.41 3.46
CA ALA A 4 -6.37 0.65 4.40
C ALA A 4 -6.10 -0.88 4.42
N LEU A 5 -5.33 -1.44 3.48
CA LEU A 5 -5.09 -2.89 3.40
C LEU A 5 -4.00 -3.40 4.35
N ARG A 6 -2.91 -2.65 4.50
CA ARG A 6 -1.71 -3.10 5.25
C ARG A 6 -1.89 -3.08 6.77
N PRO A 7 -2.45 -2.02 7.40
CA PRO A 7 -2.65 -1.99 8.84
C PRO A 7 -3.57 -3.11 9.39
N PRO A 8 -4.78 -3.36 8.85
CA PRO A 8 -5.62 -4.45 9.37
C PRO A 8 -5.02 -5.82 9.08
N ALA A 9 -4.31 -5.99 7.95
CA ALA A 9 -3.58 -7.22 7.68
C ALA A 9 -2.53 -7.51 8.76
N ALA A 10 -1.75 -6.50 9.16
CA ALA A 10 -0.78 -6.61 10.23
C ALA A 10 -1.43 -6.94 11.59
N PHE A 11 -2.55 -6.28 11.93
CA PHE A 11 -3.26 -6.57 13.19
C PHE A 11 -3.92 -7.95 13.23
N CYS A 12 -4.40 -8.44 12.09
CA CYS A 12 -5.06 -9.75 12.00
C CYS A 12 -4.11 -10.91 11.65
N GLY A 13 -2.79 -10.66 11.51
CA GLY A 13 -1.82 -11.70 11.18
C GLY A 13 -2.01 -12.32 9.80
N VAL A 14 -2.46 -11.54 8.81
CA VAL A 14 -2.66 -11.98 7.41
C VAL A 14 -1.82 -11.12 6.46
N ALA A 15 -1.69 -11.55 5.20
CA ALA A 15 -1.04 -10.75 4.18
C ALA A 15 -2.03 -9.77 3.54
N GLY A 16 -1.62 -8.52 3.34
CA GLY A 16 -2.40 -7.51 2.62
C GLY A 16 -1.49 -6.70 1.70
N LEU A 17 -1.88 -6.58 0.44
CA LEU A 17 -1.08 -5.91 -0.58
C LEU A 17 -1.85 -4.74 -1.18
N ARG A 18 -1.26 -3.54 -1.10
CA ARG A 18 -1.67 -2.40 -1.90
C ARG A 18 -0.87 -2.43 -3.22
N PRO A 19 -1.49 -2.78 -4.36
CA PRO A 19 -0.78 -2.80 -5.64
C PRO A 19 -0.47 -1.38 -6.13
N THR A 20 0.28 -1.30 -7.23
CA THR A 20 0.49 -0.06 -7.96
C THR A 20 -0.85 0.53 -8.41
N PRO A 21 -1.12 1.84 -8.24
CA PRO A 21 -2.32 2.47 -8.77
C PRO A 21 -2.52 2.17 -10.25
N GLY A 22 -3.75 1.84 -10.63
CA GLY A 22 -4.12 1.46 -12.00
C GLY A 22 -3.87 0.00 -12.38
N LEU A 23 -3.21 -0.80 -11.53
CA LEU A 23 -3.00 -2.23 -11.81
C LEU A 23 -4.27 -3.07 -11.59
N VAL A 24 -5.04 -2.72 -10.55
CA VAL A 24 -6.42 -3.19 -10.33
C VAL A 24 -7.33 -2.04 -10.71
N ALA A 25 -8.23 -2.28 -11.66
CA ALA A 25 -9.19 -1.28 -12.09
C ALA A 25 -10.17 -0.94 -10.96
N ARG A 26 -10.55 0.33 -10.86
CA ARG A 26 -11.42 0.84 -9.81
C ARG A 26 -12.77 1.23 -10.38
N LYS A 27 -13.76 1.33 -9.50
CA LYS A 27 -15.02 1.98 -9.83
C LYS A 27 -14.77 3.48 -10.09
N PRO A 28 -15.63 4.14 -10.89
CA PRO A 28 -15.56 5.58 -11.07
C PRO A 28 -15.53 6.31 -9.72
N LEU A 29 -14.52 7.15 -9.53
CA LEU A 29 -14.35 8.02 -8.37
C LEU A 29 -14.69 9.46 -8.77
N SER A 30 -14.92 10.32 -7.77
CA SER A 30 -15.13 11.76 -7.99
C SER A 30 -13.90 12.42 -8.64
N ASP A 31 -12.68 12.03 -8.24
CA ASP A 31 -11.44 12.33 -8.95
C ASP A 31 -11.00 11.12 -9.79
N PRO A 32 -11.13 11.17 -11.13
CA PRO A 32 -10.71 10.07 -12.00
C PRO A 32 -9.19 9.82 -12.01
N PHE A 33 -8.38 10.78 -11.56
CA PHE A 33 -6.92 10.67 -11.52
C PHE A 33 -6.38 10.45 -10.09
N ASP A 34 -7.26 10.11 -9.14
CA ASP A 34 -6.82 9.75 -7.79
C ASP A 34 -5.86 8.56 -7.84
N THR A 35 -4.75 8.62 -7.09
CA THR A 35 -3.79 7.51 -6.95
C THR A 35 -3.64 7.04 -5.50
N VAL A 36 -4.44 7.60 -4.59
CA VAL A 36 -4.40 7.34 -3.15
C VAL A 36 -5.24 6.09 -2.84
N PHE A 37 -6.44 6.02 -3.40
CA PHE A 37 -7.36 4.90 -3.25
C PHE A 37 -7.03 3.80 -4.25
N VAL A 38 -6.61 2.65 -3.72
CA VAL A 38 -6.24 1.48 -4.50
C VAL A 38 -6.82 0.25 -3.82
N GLU A 39 -7.55 -0.55 -4.60
CA GLU A 39 -8.04 -1.85 -4.16
C GLU A 39 -6.95 -2.92 -4.31
N GLY A 40 -6.98 -3.94 -3.45
CA GLY A 40 -5.98 -4.99 -3.45
C GLY A 40 -6.38 -6.16 -2.56
N PRO A 41 -5.73 -7.32 -2.73
CA PRO A 41 -6.11 -8.54 -2.04
C PRO A 41 -5.60 -8.59 -0.60
N MET A 42 -6.31 -9.37 0.21
CA MET A 42 -5.86 -9.87 1.51
C MET A 42 -6.07 -11.38 1.57
N ALA A 43 -5.09 -12.12 2.10
CA ALA A 43 -5.17 -13.58 2.21
C ALA A 43 -4.27 -14.11 3.34
N ARG A 44 -4.49 -15.36 3.76
CA ARG A 44 -3.67 -16.04 4.78
C ARG A 44 -2.31 -16.51 4.25
N THR A 45 -2.16 -16.67 2.94
CA THR A 45 -0.92 -17.12 2.32
C THR A 45 -0.52 -16.20 1.17
N ILE A 46 0.78 -16.11 0.88
CA ILE A 46 1.28 -15.32 -0.26
C ILE A 46 0.84 -15.92 -1.60
N ALA A 47 0.69 -17.25 -1.68
CA ALA A 47 0.20 -17.92 -2.88
C ALA A 47 -1.25 -17.51 -3.22
N ASP A 48 -2.14 -17.52 -2.22
CA ASP A 48 -3.54 -17.09 -2.41
C ASP A 48 -3.65 -15.60 -2.70
N LEU A 49 -2.83 -14.78 -2.02
CA LEU A 49 -2.74 -13.33 -2.26
C LEU A 49 -2.36 -13.05 -3.72
N ALA A 50 -1.36 -13.76 -4.23
CA ALA A 50 -0.86 -13.61 -5.59
C ALA A 50 -1.86 -14.14 -6.64
N LEU A 51 -2.53 -15.26 -6.38
CA LEU A 51 -3.61 -15.78 -7.22
C LEU A 51 -4.77 -14.79 -7.32
N MET A 52 -5.19 -14.21 -6.19
CA MET A 52 -6.27 -13.22 -6.18
C MET A 52 -5.84 -11.95 -6.94
N LEU A 53 -4.59 -11.48 -6.75
CA LEU A 53 -4.06 -10.36 -7.54
C LEU A 53 -4.07 -10.68 -9.04
N ASP A 54 -3.71 -11.91 -9.42
CA ASP A 54 -3.74 -12.32 -10.82
C ASP A 54 -5.14 -12.19 -11.45
N ALA A 55 -6.19 -12.49 -10.68
CA ALA A 55 -7.59 -12.36 -11.10
C ALA A 55 -8.11 -10.92 -11.08
N MET A 56 -7.62 -10.08 -10.17
CA MET A 56 -8.05 -8.68 -10.03
C MET A 56 -7.40 -7.73 -11.06
N THR A 57 -6.29 -8.14 -11.67
CA THR A 57 -5.45 -7.24 -12.49
C THR A 57 -5.77 -7.33 -13.97
N GLY A 58 -5.84 -6.18 -14.62
CA GLY A 58 -6.19 -6.06 -16.04
C GLY A 58 -6.62 -4.65 -16.43
N PHE A 59 -6.54 -4.36 -17.72
CA PHE A 59 -7.03 -3.09 -18.26
C PHE A 59 -8.55 -3.02 -18.21
N HIS A 60 -9.08 -1.85 -17.83
CA HIS A 60 -10.50 -1.57 -17.84
C HIS A 60 -10.78 -0.15 -18.36
N ALA A 61 -11.54 -0.04 -19.44
CA ALA A 61 -11.76 1.23 -20.15
C ALA A 61 -12.45 2.32 -19.32
N ALA A 62 -13.23 1.95 -18.29
CA ALA A 62 -13.91 2.92 -17.44
C ALA A 62 -13.02 3.55 -16.34
N ASP A 63 -11.80 3.04 -16.13
CA ASP A 63 -10.83 3.60 -15.18
C ASP A 63 -9.68 4.26 -15.95
N LEU A 64 -9.62 5.60 -15.90
CA LEU A 64 -8.71 6.41 -16.71
C LEU A 64 -7.22 6.21 -16.37
N ILE A 65 -6.90 5.65 -15.20
CA ILE A 65 -5.53 5.31 -14.85
C ILE A 65 -5.24 3.81 -14.98
N SER A 66 -6.20 3.01 -15.45
CA SER A 66 -6.04 1.57 -15.60
C SER A 66 -4.90 1.24 -16.57
N ARG A 67 -4.16 0.19 -16.24
CA ARG A 67 -2.99 -0.25 -16.98
C ARG A 67 -3.18 -1.70 -17.41
N GLU A 68 -2.65 -2.01 -18.59
CA GLU A 68 -2.54 -3.40 -18.99
C GLU A 68 -1.62 -4.17 -18.04
N LYS A 69 -2.08 -5.36 -17.68
CA LYS A 69 -1.27 -6.31 -16.92
C LYS A 69 -0.15 -6.81 -17.83
N LYS A 70 1.10 -6.71 -17.39
CA LYS A 70 2.22 -7.38 -18.08
C LYS A 70 1.94 -8.88 -18.14
N HIS A 71 2.44 -9.59 -19.16
CA HIS A 71 2.22 -11.04 -19.36
C HIS A 71 2.85 -11.96 -18.27
N MET A 72 3.15 -11.45 -17.08
CA MET A 72 3.70 -12.20 -15.96
C MET A 72 2.60 -12.47 -14.93
N SER A 73 2.47 -13.72 -14.52
CA SER A 73 1.61 -14.11 -13.38
C SER A 73 2.30 -13.78 -12.06
N PHE A 74 1.57 -13.14 -11.16
CA PHE A 74 2.01 -12.88 -9.79
C PHE A 74 2.13 -14.18 -9.00
N GLN A 75 1.25 -15.16 -9.21
CA GLN A 75 1.35 -16.47 -8.60
C GLN A 75 2.66 -17.18 -8.98
N ASN A 76 3.04 -17.15 -10.26
CA ASN A 76 4.30 -17.70 -10.74
C ASN A 76 5.52 -16.98 -10.13
N ALA A 77 5.46 -15.64 -10.03
CA ALA A 77 6.51 -14.86 -9.38
C ALA A 77 6.64 -15.19 -7.88
N ALA A 78 5.51 -15.35 -7.17
CA ALA A 78 5.49 -15.73 -5.76
C ALA A 78 6.02 -17.14 -5.52
N ALA A 79 5.80 -18.08 -6.45
CA ALA A 79 6.32 -19.44 -6.38
C ALA A 79 7.84 -19.52 -6.61
N ARG A 80 8.44 -18.49 -7.22
CA ARG A 80 9.88 -18.42 -7.54
C ARG A 80 10.50 -17.11 -7.04
N PRO A 81 10.56 -16.91 -5.72
CA PRO A 81 11.11 -15.69 -5.14
C PRO A 81 12.57 -15.50 -5.53
N ASN A 82 12.92 -14.28 -5.96
CA ASN A 82 14.30 -13.89 -6.21
C ASN A 82 14.94 -13.38 -4.92
N TRP A 83 15.65 -14.25 -4.22
CA TRP A 83 16.33 -13.91 -2.97
C TRP A 83 17.66 -13.17 -3.16
N ALA A 84 18.17 -13.05 -4.39
CA ALA A 84 19.33 -12.20 -4.69
C ALA A 84 18.97 -10.70 -4.76
N ALA A 85 17.77 -10.33 -4.31
CA ALA A 85 17.31 -8.95 -4.28
C ALA A 85 18.12 -8.10 -3.28
N ARG A 86 18.24 -6.81 -3.59
CA ARG A 86 18.73 -5.81 -2.65
C ARG A 86 17.56 -5.23 -1.89
N VAL A 87 17.66 -5.22 -0.57
CA VAL A 87 16.60 -4.73 0.33
C VAL A 87 17.17 -3.59 1.15
N ALA A 88 16.63 -2.40 0.91
CA ALA A 88 16.82 -1.26 1.79
C ALA A 88 15.90 -1.39 3.01
N ASN A 89 16.41 -1.11 4.21
CA ASN A 89 15.63 -1.20 5.43
C ASN A 89 15.93 -0.03 6.36
N SER A 90 14.89 0.44 7.05
CA SER A 90 14.97 1.36 8.19
C SER A 90 13.79 1.05 9.09
N GLU A 91 14.03 1.12 10.38
CA GLU A 91 13.09 0.61 11.36
C GLU A 91 12.02 1.64 11.72
N ASP A 92 12.43 2.90 11.89
CA ASP A 92 11.62 4.04 12.29
C ASP A 92 11.59 5.15 11.24
N LEU A 93 12.28 4.96 10.11
CA LEU A 93 12.49 5.96 9.06
C LEU A 93 13.10 7.26 9.59
N ASP A 94 13.74 7.24 10.76
CA ASP A 94 14.14 8.42 11.54
C ASP A 94 13.00 9.43 11.79
N LEU A 95 11.74 8.97 11.78
CA LEU A 95 10.56 9.83 11.80
C LEU A 95 9.63 9.58 12.96
N LEU A 96 9.41 8.32 13.34
CA LEU A 96 8.35 7.98 14.29
C LEU A 96 8.84 6.94 15.31
N PRO A 97 8.41 7.06 16.58
CA PRO A 97 8.74 6.05 17.58
C PRO A 97 8.10 4.69 17.21
N VAL A 98 8.88 3.62 17.37
CA VAL A 98 8.46 2.24 17.14
C VAL A 98 8.53 1.47 18.46
N ALA A 99 7.44 0.77 18.80
CA ALA A 99 7.37 -0.04 20.02
C ALA A 99 8.38 -1.20 20.00
N GLY A 100 8.91 -1.56 21.17
CA GLY A 100 10.03 -2.51 21.29
C GLY A 100 9.71 -3.94 20.80
N ASP A 101 8.47 -4.37 20.93
CA ASP A 101 7.98 -5.65 20.41
C ASP A 101 7.91 -5.66 18.87
N ILE A 102 7.47 -4.55 18.26
CA ILE A 102 7.49 -4.34 16.80
C ILE A 102 8.93 -4.29 16.28
N ARG A 103 9.81 -3.54 16.94
CA ARG A 103 11.26 -3.49 16.66
C ARG A 103 11.87 -4.89 16.63
N SER A 104 11.57 -5.69 17.65
CA SER A 104 12.04 -7.07 17.76
C SER A 104 11.48 -7.97 16.66
N GLY A 105 10.19 -7.81 16.31
CA GLY A 105 9.54 -8.55 15.22
C GLY A 105 10.15 -8.22 13.85
N PHE A 106 10.39 -6.94 13.59
CA PHE A 106 11.04 -6.46 12.38
C PHE A 106 12.47 -6.98 12.26
N GLY A 107 13.28 -6.91 13.32
CA GLY A 107 14.65 -7.44 13.33
C GLY A 107 14.71 -8.93 12.94
N ARG A 108 13.81 -9.75 13.51
CA ARG A 108 13.71 -11.18 13.13
C ARG A 108 13.35 -11.38 11.65
N ALA A 109 12.54 -10.51 11.06
CA ALA A 109 12.21 -10.58 9.64
C ALA A 109 13.42 -10.21 8.76
N ILE A 110 14.16 -9.17 9.14
CA ILE A 110 15.39 -8.75 8.45
C ILE A 110 16.46 -9.84 8.49
N ASP A 111 16.66 -10.49 9.64
CA ASP A 111 17.61 -11.58 9.77
C ASP A 111 17.25 -12.76 8.85
N ARG A 112 15.96 -13.09 8.74
CA ARG A 112 15.50 -14.13 7.81
C ARG A 112 15.78 -13.79 6.35
N LEU A 113 15.59 -12.53 5.95
CA LEU A 113 15.92 -12.07 4.59
C LEU A 113 17.43 -12.16 4.34
N ARG A 114 18.25 -11.76 5.31
CA ARG A 114 19.71 -11.87 5.23
C ARG A 114 20.16 -13.33 5.08
N CYS A 115 19.62 -14.23 5.90
CA CYS A 115 19.89 -15.68 5.80
C CYS A 115 19.42 -16.29 4.47
N ALA A 116 18.37 -15.75 3.86
CA ALA A 116 17.90 -16.19 2.53
C ALA A 116 18.80 -15.70 1.37
N GLY A 117 19.78 -14.84 1.64
CA GLY A 117 20.74 -14.34 0.65
C GLY A 117 20.45 -12.94 0.10
N CYS A 118 19.51 -12.20 0.70
CA CYS A 118 19.24 -10.81 0.31
C CYS A 118 20.38 -9.88 0.72
N ALA A 119 20.80 -9.00 -0.19
CA ALA A 119 21.76 -7.94 0.12
C ALA A 119 21.05 -6.81 0.86
N MET A 120 21.38 -6.62 2.14
CA MET A 120 20.74 -5.62 2.99
C MET A 120 21.51 -4.29 2.97
N THR A 121 20.79 -3.18 2.97
CA THR A 121 21.37 -1.84 3.15
C THR A 121 20.48 -1.05 4.10
N GLU A 122 21.07 -0.34 5.04
CA GLU A 122 20.33 0.61 5.86
C GLU A 122 20.12 1.90 5.06
N ALA A 123 18.88 2.37 5.00
CA ALA A 123 18.55 3.60 4.29
C ALA A 123 17.32 4.25 4.90
N THR A 124 17.41 5.56 5.10
CA THR A 124 16.31 6.39 5.61
C THR A 124 15.70 7.25 4.50
N LEU A 125 14.56 7.87 4.79
CA LEU A 125 13.88 8.78 3.86
C LEU A 125 14.13 10.23 4.27
N ASP A 126 14.37 11.11 3.30
CA ASP A 126 14.39 12.56 3.55
C ASP A 126 12.95 13.08 3.70
N PRO A 127 12.55 13.57 4.89
CA PRO A 127 11.20 14.07 5.10
C PRO A 127 10.99 15.51 4.62
N SER A 128 12.02 16.20 4.13
CA SER A 128 11.95 17.63 3.75
C SER A 128 10.81 17.95 2.78
N GLY A 129 10.47 17.02 1.88
CA GLY A 129 9.37 17.15 0.91
C GLY A 129 7.98 16.83 1.44
N VAL A 130 7.85 16.21 2.62
CA VAL A 130 6.58 15.70 3.16
C VAL A 130 5.53 16.82 3.33
N PRO A 131 5.84 18.00 3.91
CA PRO A 131 4.87 19.08 4.04
C PRO A 131 4.29 19.54 2.69
N GLY A 132 5.13 19.59 1.66
CA GLY A 132 4.71 19.96 0.30
C GLY A 132 3.75 18.93 -0.29
N VAL A 133 4.02 17.65 -0.10
CA VAL A 133 3.16 16.54 -0.55
C VAL A 133 1.83 16.54 0.21
N ILE A 134 1.84 16.72 1.53
CA ILE A 134 0.61 16.82 2.34
C ILE A 134 -0.23 18.01 1.86
N ARG A 135 0.39 19.17 1.65
CA ARG A 135 -0.31 20.35 1.13
C ARG A 135 -0.91 20.10 -0.24
N ALA A 136 -0.16 19.48 -1.16
CA ALA A 136 -0.67 19.12 -2.48
C ALA A 136 -1.85 18.14 -2.41
N LEU A 137 -1.78 17.13 -1.53
CA LEU A 137 -2.89 16.19 -1.30
C LEU A 137 -4.12 16.87 -0.69
N LEU A 138 -3.94 17.77 0.28
CA LEU A 138 -5.04 18.53 0.88
C LEU A 138 -5.73 19.45 -0.14
N LEU A 139 -4.99 20.00 -1.09
CA LEU A 139 -5.57 20.78 -2.21
C LEU A 139 -6.32 19.90 -3.21
N ARG A 140 -5.99 18.61 -3.28
CA ARG A 140 -6.56 17.63 -4.20
C ARG A 140 -7.75 16.87 -3.61
N LEU A 141 -7.86 16.82 -2.28
CA LEU A 141 -9.07 16.41 -1.59
C LEU A 141 -10.19 17.35 -2.06
N PRO A 142 -11.20 16.85 -2.79
CA PRO A 142 -12.31 17.69 -3.20
C PRO A 142 -12.99 18.26 -1.94
N CYS A 143 -13.77 19.32 -2.13
CA CYS A 143 -14.65 19.98 -1.15
C CYS A 143 -15.59 19.05 -0.35
N ASP A 144 -15.44 17.73 -0.47
CA ASP A 144 -16.15 16.67 0.24
C ASP A 144 -15.90 16.72 1.75
N LEU A 145 -14.76 17.21 2.24
CA LEU A 145 -14.62 17.49 3.67
C LEU A 145 -15.58 18.61 4.11
N GLY A 146 -15.77 19.63 3.28
CA GLY A 146 -16.75 20.69 3.51
C GLY A 146 -18.19 20.17 3.44
N GLN A 147 -18.52 19.31 2.48
CA GLN A 147 -19.85 18.72 2.34
C GLN A 147 -20.15 17.67 3.42
N ALA A 148 -19.17 16.83 3.79
CA ALA A 148 -19.26 15.86 4.86
C ALA A 148 -19.33 16.54 6.24
N LEU A 149 -18.52 17.57 6.49
CA LEU A 149 -18.63 18.38 7.72
C LEU A 149 -19.96 19.14 7.76
N ALA A 150 -20.46 19.65 6.63
CA ALA A 150 -21.78 20.28 6.56
C ALA A 150 -22.94 19.27 6.71
N ALA A 151 -22.76 18.01 6.31
CA ALA A 151 -23.72 16.93 6.56
C ALA A 151 -23.74 16.55 8.04
N ILE A 152 -22.57 16.33 8.66
CA ILE A 152 -22.44 16.04 10.09
C ILE A 152 -22.96 17.21 10.94
N ALA A 153 -22.68 18.46 10.54
CA ALA A 153 -23.18 19.65 11.24
C ALA A 153 -24.71 19.77 11.17
N ARG A 154 -25.36 19.29 10.09
CA ARG A 154 -26.82 19.27 9.96
C ARG A 154 -27.45 18.18 10.84
N GLU A 155 -26.81 17.03 11.01
CA GLU A 155 -27.27 15.97 11.92
C GLU A 155 -27.10 16.34 13.40
N LEU A 156 -26.12 17.18 13.74
CA LEU A 156 -25.90 17.65 15.12
C LEU A 156 -26.85 18.78 15.56
N HIS A 157 -27.58 19.40 14.63
CA HIS A 157 -28.55 20.48 14.90
C HIS A 157 -30.01 20.08 14.62
N ALA A 158 -30.28 18.79 14.44
CA ALA A 158 -31.61 18.19 14.37
C ALA A 158 -31.91 17.44 15.68
#